data_AF-A0A660Z240-F1
#
_entry.id   AF-A0A660Z240-F1
#
_cell.length_a   1.000
_cell.length_b   1.000
_cell.length_c   1.000
_cell.angle_alpha   90.00
_cell.angle_beta   90.00
_cell.angle_gamma   90.00
#
_symmetry.space_group_name_H-M   'P 1'
#
loop_
_entity.id
_entity.type
_entity.pdbx_description
1 polymer ?
#
loop_
_entity_poly.entity_id
_entity_poly.type
_entity_poly.pdbx_seq_one_letter_code
_entity_poly.pdbx_strand_id
1 'polypeptide(L)'
;ITEIKISIGELQQIEQDIFEFALEQIIDEQKGKLENVKIKIKTEKSTLKCNNCNHTWFFNEMKKKISEDESEAIHFIPEAAFVHTRCPKCGSPDFEIQTGRGVTITQIKGEK
;
A
#
# COMPACT_ATOMS: atom_id res chain seq x y z
N ILE A 1 2.82 4.26 -24.43
CA ILE A 1 1.95 3.81 -23.31
C ILE A 1 0.90 4.90 -23.10
N THR A 2 -0.38 4.55 -22.91
CA THR A 2 -1.48 5.52 -22.82
C THR A 2 -2.11 5.61 -21.43
N GLU A 3 -2.09 4.55 -20.63
CA GLU A 3 -2.59 4.59 -19.25
C GLU A 3 -1.81 3.63 -18.34
N ILE A 4 -1.50 4.06 -17.12
CA ILE A 4 -0.96 3.21 -16.05
C ILE A 4 -1.87 3.34 -14.84
N LYS A 5 -2.34 2.19 -14.31
CA LYS A 5 -3.11 2.14 -13.07
C LYS A 5 -2.21 1.63 -11.96
N ILE A 6 -2.12 2.41 -10.88
CA ILE A 6 -1.32 2.11 -9.71
C ILE A 6 -2.27 1.92 -8.53
N SER A 7 -2.06 0.86 -7.78
CA SER A 7 -2.68 0.66 -6.48
C SER A 7 -1.65 0.93 -5.39
N ILE A 8 -2.02 1.75 -4.42
CA ILE A 8 -1.21 2.06 -3.25
C ILE A 8 -1.85 1.42 -2.04
N GLY A 9 -1.14 0.48 -1.42
CA GLY A 9 -1.61 -0.17 -0.21
C GLY A 9 -1.64 0.78 0.99
N GLU A 10 -2.78 0.82 1.69
CA GLU A 10 -3.00 1.61 2.90
C GLU A 10 -1.94 1.36 3.99
N LEU A 11 -1.38 0.15 4.06
CA LEU A 11 -0.41 -0.24 5.08
C LEU A 11 0.90 0.56 4.99
N GLN A 12 1.31 0.97 3.77
CA GLN A 12 2.47 1.83 3.56
C GLN A 12 2.19 3.31 3.83
N GLN A 13 0.94 3.74 4.05
CA GLN A 13 0.64 5.12 4.46
C GLN A 13 1.23 6.22 3.56
N ILE A 14 1.37 5.95 2.26
CA ILE A 14 1.95 6.91 1.31
C ILE A 14 1.02 8.12 1.16
N GLU A 15 1.60 9.31 1.26
CA GLU A 15 0.94 10.56 0.91
C GLU A 15 0.75 10.63 -0.61
N GLN A 16 -0.51 10.46 -1.04
CA GLN A 16 -0.83 10.33 -2.46
C GLN A 16 -0.38 11.55 -3.28
N ASP A 17 -0.55 12.75 -2.76
CA ASP A 17 -0.23 13.99 -3.47
C ASP A 17 1.29 14.12 -3.73
N ILE A 18 2.13 13.73 -2.76
CA ILE A 18 3.59 13.73 -2.90
C ILE A 18 4.03 12.66 -3.91
N PHE A 19 3.40 11.48 -3.84
CA PHE A 19 3.69 10.38 -4.75
C PHE A 19 3.28 10.71 -6.20
N GLU A 20 2.13 11.34 -6.39
CA GLU A 20 1.64 11.80 -7.69
C GLU A 20 2.57 12.86 -8.28
N PHE A 21 2.95 13.87 -7.49
CA PHE A 21 3.92 14.87 -7.92
C PHE A 21 5.26 14.25 -8.36
N ALA A 22 5.82 13.34 -7.56
CA ALA A 22 7.07 12.67 -7.91
C ALA A 22 6.96 11.86 -9.22
N LEU A 23 5.83 11.19 -9.45
CA LEU A 23 5.58 10.47 -10.69
C LEU A 23 5.49 11.41 -11.90
N GLU A 24 4.82 12.56 -11.76
CA GLU A 24 4.74 13.58 -12.82
C GLU A 24 6.14 14.06 -13.21
N GLN A 25 7.00 14.39 -12.23
CA GLN A 25 8.38 14.80 -12.50
C GLN A 25 9.19 13.73 -13.25
N ILE A 26 9.05 12.46 -12.85
CA ILE A 26 9.71 11.34 -13.54
C ILE A 26 9.19 11.18 -14.97
N ILE A 27 7.89 11.36 -15.21
CA ILE A 27 7.29 11.27 -16.54
C ILE A 27 7.82 12.38 -17.46
N ASP A 28 7.93 13.60 -16.94
CA ASP A 28 8.44 14.76 -17.67
C ASP A 28 9.90 14.59 -18.12
N GLU A 29 10.72 13.87 -17.33
CA GLU A 29 12.10 13.51 -17.69
C GLU A 29 12.16 12.49 -18.85
N GLN A 30 11.13 11.66 -19.03
CA GLN A 30 11.07 10.57 -20.02
C GLN A 30 10.56 11.03 -21.40
N LYS A 31 11.12 12.15 -21.89
CA LYS A 31 10.73 12.80 -23.16
C LYS A 31 10.55 11.80 -24.31
N GLY A 32 9.39 11.87 -24.99
CA GLY A 32 9.04 11.05 -26.15
C GLY A 32 8.50 9.64 -25.88
N LYS A 33 8.59 9.08 -24.67
CA LYS A 33 8.11 7.71 -24.36
C LYS A 33 6.83 7.67 -23.53
N LEU A 34 6.68 8.60 -22.59
CA LEU A 34 5.58 8.66 -21.62
C LEU A 34 4.82 9.99 -21.64
N GLU A 35 5.11 10.86 -22.61
CA GLU A 35 4.68 12.26 -22.68
C GLU A 35 3.15 12.50 -22.65
N ASN A 36 2.35 11.46 -22.88
CA ASN A 36 0.88 11.52 -22.82
C ASN A 36 0.27 10.39 -21.97
N VAL A 37 1.03 9.79 -21.05
CA VAL A 37 0.52 8.70 -20.23
C VAL A 37 -0.46 9.22 -19.18
N LYS A 38 -1.66 8.63 -19.11
CA LYS A 38 -2.60 8.89 -18.02
C LYS A 38 -2.27 8.02 -16.81
N ILE A 39 -1.93 8.63 -15.69
CA ILE A 39 -1.76 7.92 -14.42
C ILE A 39 -3.09 7.90 -13.67
N LYS A 40 -3.45 6.74 -13.12
CA LYS A 40 -4.59 6.58 -12.21
C LYS A 40 -4.14 5.86 -10.96
N ILE A 41 -4.13 6.60 -9.85
CA ILE A 41 -3.77 6.07 -8.54
C ILE A 41 -5.05 5.74 -7.76
N LYS A 42 -5.04 4.63 -7.03
CA LYS A 42 -6.09 4.28 -6.06
C LYS A 42 -5.47 3.69 -4.80
N THR A 43 -5.98 4.12 -3.66
CA THR A 43 -5.66 3.48 -2.38
C THR A 43 -6.41 2.15 -2.25
N GLU A 44 -5.67 1.08 -2.00
CA GLU A 44 -6.22 -0.22 -1.64
C GLU A 44 -6.26 -0.36 -0.12
N LYS A 45 -7.47 -0.57 0.41
CA LYS A 45 -7.66 -0.84 1.82
C LYS A 45 -6.94 -2.12 2.22
N SER A 46 -6.35 -2.08 3.40
CA SER A 46 -5.59 -3.19 3.94
C SER A 46 -6.48 -4.14 4.73
N THR A 47 -6.35 -5.43 4.44
CA THR A 47 -7.07 -6.49 5.15
C THR A 47 -6.07 -7.49 5.68
N LEU A 48 -6.16 -7.83 6.96
CA LEU A 48 -5.29 -8.80 7.61
C LEU A 48 -6.11 -9.99 8.08
N LYS A 49 -5.55 -11.20 8.03
CA LYS A 49 -6.26 -12.42 8.45
C LYS A 49 -5.37 -13.28 9.35
N CYS A 50 -5.88 -13.65 10.52
CA CYS A 50 -5.17 -14.54 11.43
C CYS A 50 -5.20 -15.98 10.92
N ASN A 51 -4.03 -16.61 10.85
CA ASN A 51 -3.89 -18.01 10.44
C ASN A 51 -4.34 -18.98 11.55
N ASN A 52 -4.33 -18.53 12.81
CA ASN A 52 -4.73 -19.34 13.97
C ASN A 52 -6.26 -19.37 14.19
N CYS A 53 -6.95 -18.22 14.11
CA CYS A 53 -8.39 -18.13 14.45
C CYS A 53 -9.30 -17.64 13.31
N ASN A 54 -8.75 -17.42 12.11
CA ASN A 54 -9.45 -16.93 10.92
C ASN A 54 -10.14 -15.56 11.06
N HIS A 55 -9.85 -14.82 12.13
CA HIS A 55 -10.38 -13.46 12.28
C HIS A 55 -9.71 -12.53 11.26
N THR A 56 -10.52 -11.66 10.67
CA THR A 56 -10.07 -10.64 9.72
C THR A 56 -10.30 -9.25 10.31
N TRP A 57 -9.34 -8.35 10.14
CA TRP A 57 -9.42 -6.96 10.60
C TRP A 57 -8.72 -6.02 9.62
N PHE A 58 -8.95 -4.72 9.79
CA PHE A 58 -8.35 -3.67 8.95
C PHE A 58 -7.15 -3.01 9.65
N PHE A 59 -6.20 -2.47 8.88
CA PHE A 59 -5.08 -1.72 9.46
C PHE A 59 -5.54 -0.52 10.27
N ASN A 60 -6.59 0.20 9.84
CA ASN A 60 -7.07 1.38 10.56
C ASN A 60 -7.55 1.08 12.00
N GLU A 61 -7.96 -0.15 12.29
CA GLU A 61 -8.30 -0.62 13.64
C GLU A 61 -7.03 -0.93 14.46
N MET A 62 -6.02 -1.47 13.78
CA MET A 62 -4.69 -1.79 14.32
C MET A 62 -3.88 -0.52 14.62
N LYS A 63 -3.91 0.47 13.72
CA LYS A 63 -3.16 1.74 13.79
C LYS A 63 -3.50 2.54 15.05
N LYS A 64 -4.73 2.42 15.57
CA LYS A 64 -5.18 3.06 16.82
C LYS A 64 -4.48 2.51 18.08
N LYS A 65 -3.77 1.40 17.97
CA LYS A 65 -3.18 0.66 19.09
C LYS A 65 -1.66 0.58 19.05
N ILE A 66 -1.02 1.23 18.08
CA ILE A 66 0.44 1.27 17.92
C ILE A 66 0.93 2.71 18.11
N SER A 67 2.19 2.87 18.51
CA SER A 67 2.82 4.19 18.60
C SER A 67 3.10 4.78 17.21
N GLU A 68 3.49 6.06 17.18
CA GLU A 68 3.94 6.72 15.96
C GLU A 68 5.19 6.05 15.39
N ASP A 69 6.19 5.74 16.23
CA ASP A 69 7.41 5.03 15.80
C ASP A 69 7.10 3.65 15.19
N GLU A 70 6.15 2.91 15.77
CA GLU A 70 5.71 1.61 15.24
C GLU A 70 4.95 1.78 13.93
N SER A 71 4.13 2.82 13.82
CA SER A 71 3.44 3.18 12.58
C SER A 71 4.43 3.55 11.47
N GLU A 72 5.48 4.29 11.78
CA GLU A 72 6.56 4.64 10.86
C GLU A 72 7.37 3.41 10.43
N ALA A 73 7.68 2.50 11.35
CA ALA A 73 8.33 1.24 10.99
C ALA A 73 7.52 0.44 9.95
N ILE A 74 6.18 0.44 10.08
CA ILE A 74 5.27 -0.19 9.11
C ILE A 74 5.22 0.59 7.79
N HIS A 75 5.27 1.93 7.83
CA HIS A 75 5.36 2.77 6.63
C HIS A 75 6.57 2.37 5.77
N PHE A 76 7.75 2.21 6.39
CA PHE A 76 8.96 1.80 5.69
C PHE A 76 8.94 0.32 5.26
N ILE A 77 8.54 -0.58 6.17
CA ILE A 77 8.53 -2.03 5.94
C ILE A 77 7.17 -2.57 6.40
N PRO A 78 6.22 -2.84 5.50
CA PRO A 78 4.89 -3.35 5.85
C PRO A 78 4.90 -4.60 6.75
N GLU A 79 5.89 -5.48 6.58
CA GLU A 79 6.11 -6.68 7.40
C GLU A 79 6.41 -6.38 8.88
N ALA A 80 6.84 -5.16 9.23
CA ALA A 80 7.01 -4.75 10.63
C ALA A 80 5.70 -4.86 11.42
N ALA A 81 4.54 -4.90 10.75
CA ALA A 81 3.25 -5.15 11.38
C ALA A 81 3.23 -6.47 12.17
N PHE A 82 3.94 -7.51 11.70
CA PHE A 82 4.02 -8.80 12.39
C PHE A 82 4.78 -8.72 13.71
N VAL A 83 5.68 -7.75 13.86
CA VAL A 83 6.44 -7.53 15.09
C VAL A 83 5.60 -6.74 16.10
N HIS A 84 5.00 -5.64 15.65
CA HIS A 84 4.34 -4.67 16.53
C HIS A 84 2.91 -5.04 16.91
N THR A 85 2.27 -5.96 16.19
CA THR A 85 0.83 -6.19 16.35
C THR A 85 0.49 -7.68 16.43
N ARG A 86 -0.71 -7.95 16.94
CA ARG A 86 -1.23 -9.30 17.16
C ARG A 86 -2.68 -9.35 16.73
N CYS A 87 -3.17 -10.55 16.42
CA CYS A 87 -4.59 -10.77 16.15
C CYS A 87 -5.42 -10.23 17.32
N PRO A 88 -6.35 -9.28 17.08
CA PRO A 88 -7.12 -8.65 18.16
C PRO A 88 -8.11 -9.60 18.83
N LYS A 89 -8.39 -10.76 18.21
CA LYS A 89 -9.31 -11.78 18.74
C LYS A 89 -8.62 -12.84 19.60
N CYS A 90 -7.43 -13.31 19.22
CA CYS A 90 -6.77 -14.44 19.89
C CYS A 90 -5.33 -14.18 20.35
N GLY A 91 -4.76 -13.00 20.07
CA GLY A 91 -3.39 -12.65 20.46
C GLY A 91 -2.28 -13.31 19.63
N SER A 92 -2.62 -14.15 18.64
CA SER A 92 -1.62 -14.80 17.78
C SER A 92 -0.80 -13.76 16.98
N PRO A 93 0.53 -13.90 16.89
CA PRO A 93 1.36 -13.13 15.95
C PRO A 93 1.25 -13.64 14.50
N ASP A 94 0.69 -14.82 14.32
CA ASP A 94 0.60 -15.47 13.01
C ASP A 94 -0.65 -15.00 12.26
N PHE A 95 -0.44 -14.08 11.32
CA PHE A 95 -1.44 -13.54 10.42
C PHE A 95 -0.81 -13.16 9.08
N GLU A 96 -1.65 -13.05 8.05
CA GLU A 96 -1.28 -12.63 6.71
C GLU A 96 -1.81 -11.22 6.39
N ILE A 97 -1.08 -10.47 5.56
CA ILE A 97 -1.55 -9.23 4.93
C ILE A 97 -2.16 -9.63 3.58
N GLN A 98 -3.49 -9.60 3.48
CA GLN A 98 -4.21 -10.08 2.29
C GLN A 98 -4.27 -9.02 1.18
N THR A 99 -4.47 -7.75 1.55
CA THR A 99 -4.59 -6.63 0.63
C THR A 99 -3.93 -5.39 1.22
N GLY A 100 -3.68 -4.38 0.39
CA GLY A 100 -3.25 -3.07 0.83
C GLY A 100 -1.83 -3.04 1.41
N ARG A 101 -0.97 -3.99 1.01
CA ARG A 101 0.41 -4.11 1.51
C ARG A 101 1.28 -2.93 1.11
N GLY A 102 1.25 -2.54 -0.17
CA GLY A 102 2.14 -1.51 -0.70
C GLY A 102 1.82 -1.14 -2.14
N VAL A 103 2.78 -0.58 -2.87
CA VAL A 103 2.56 -0.08 -4.24
C VAL A 103 2.63 -1.19 -5.28
N THR A 104 1.63 -1.27 -6.17
CA THR A 104 1.58 -2.22 -7.29
C THR A 104 1.07 -1.55 -8.56
N ILE A 105 1.72 -1.79 -9.70
CA ILE A 105 1.14 -1.46 -11.02
C ILE A 105 0.10 -2.52 -11.35
N THR A 106 -1.17 -2.14 -11.34
CA THR A 106 -2.30 -3.05 -11.57
C THR A 106 -2.63 -3.21 -13.05
N GLN A 107 -2.29 -2.22 -13.88
CA GLN A 107 -2.58 -2.27 -15.31
C GLN A 107 -1.66 -1.32 -16.08
N ILE A 108 -1.19 -1.76 -17.24
CA ILE A 108 -0.55 -0.90 -18.26
C ILE A 108 -1.36 -1.04 -19.55
N LYS A 109 -1.73 0.09 -20.14
CA LYS A 109 -2.39 0.17 -21.45
C LYS A 109 -1.46 0.87 -22.44
N GLY A 110 -1.34 0.31 -23.64
CA GLY A 110 -0.56 0.88 -24.74
C GLY A 110 -1.33 0.80 -26.05
N GLU A 111 -0.87 1.58 -27.02
CA GLU A 111 -1.28 1.48 -28.42
C GLU A 111 -0.17 0.75 -29.20
N LYS A 112 -0.54 0.17 -30.33
CA LYS A 112 0.32 -0.68 -31.16
C LYS A 112 1.12 0.16 -32.14
#